data_AF-A0A7S7ZBQ8-F1
#
_entry.id   AF-A0A7S7ZBQ8-F1
#
_cell.length_a   1.000
_cell.length_b   1.000
_cell.length_c   1.000
_cell.angle_alpha   90.00
_cell.angle_beta   90.00
_cell.angle_gamma   90.00
#
_symmetry.space_group_name_H-M   'P 1'
#
loop_
_entity.id
_entity.type
_entity.pdbx_description
1 polymer ?
#
loop_
_entity_poly.entity_id
_entity_poly.type
_entity_poly.pdbx_seq_one_letter_code
_entity_poly.pdbx_strand_id
1 'polypeptide(L)' 'MSSAIELIVDGYARLGDRESLESLRMQRRRLAVDLKSMTGFDCRRSIEQIEGDIAAIEAGLASLSREWTTGQAS' A
#
# COMPACT_ATOMS: atom_id res chain seq x y z
N MET A 1 12.48 11.94 2.50
CA MET A 1 11.17 12.62 2.50
C MET A 1 10.13 11.53 2.43
N SER A 2 9.36 11.31 3.50
CA SER A 2 8.28 10.32 3.46
C SER A 2 7.19 10.83 2.53
N SER A 3 6.82 10.00 1.56
CA SER A 3 5.69 10.24 0.68
C SER A 3 4.38 10.26 1.47
N ALA A 4 3.36 10.92 0.94
CA ALA A 4 2.05 10.99 1.60
C ALA A 4 1.46 9.59 1.86
N ILE A 5 1.76 8.61 0.98
CA ILE A 5 1.30 7.24 1.15
C ILE A 5 1.96 6.54 2.34
N GLU A 6 3.25 6.78 2.59
CA GLU A 6 3.94 6.21 3.75
C GLU A 6 3.37 6.74 5.06
N LEU A 7 2.98 8.01 5.13
CA LEU A 7 2.35 8.59 6.32
C LEU A 7 0.95 8.00 6.58
N ILE A 8 0.17 7.77 5.52
CA ILE A 8 -1.14 7.12 5.61
C ILE A 8 -0.98 5.68 6.09
N VAL A 9 -0.02 4.95 5.51
CA VAL A 9 0.26 3.56 5.88
C VAL A 9 0.71 3.45 7.33
N ASP A 10 1.63 4.33 7.78
CA ASP A 10 2.08 4.39 9.17
C ASP A 10 0.91 4.69 10.13
N GLY A 11 0.00 5.59 9.75
CA GLY A 11 -1.21 5.88 10.52
C GLY A 11 -2.09 4.66 10.74
N TYR A 12 -2.42 3.91 9.68
CA TYR A 12 -3.21 2.69 9.79
C TYR A 12 -2.47 1.56 10.52
N ALA A 13 -1.16 1.43 10.31
CA ALA A 13 -0.35 0.45 11.01
C ALA A 13 -0.35 0.69 12.53
N ARG A 14 -0.19 1.93 12.97
CA ARG A 14 -0.28 2.27 14.40
C ARG A 14 -1.66 2.01 15.01
N LEU A 15 -2.72 2.11 14.20
CA LEU A 15 -4.09 1.81 14.62
C LEU A 15 -4.41 0.30 14.59
N GLY A 16 -3.50 -0.54 14.08
CA GLY A 16 -3.75 -1.97 13.90
C GLY A 16 -4.79 -2.28 12.82
N ASP A 17 -5.13 -1.30 11.98
CA ASP A 17 -6.22 -1.41 11.01
C ASP A 17 -5.75 -2.06 9.72
N ARG A 18 -5.60 -3.38 9.79
CA ARG A 18 -5.18 -4.22 8.67
C ARG A 18 -6.19 -4.19 7.52
N GLU A 19 -7.48 -4.22 7.82
CA GLU A 19 -8.55 -4.23 6.82
C GLU A 19 -8.51 -2.98 5.94
N SER A 20 -8.33 -1.79 6.55
CA SER A 20 -8.18 -0.55 5.80
C SER A 20 -6.95 -0.55 4.89
N LEU A 21 -5.82 -1.11 5.34
CA LEU A 21 -4.61 -1.26 4.51
C LEU A 21 -4.79 -2.25 3.36
N GLU A 22 -5.49 -3.37 3.59
CA GLU A 22 -5.79 -4.33 2.52
C GLU A 22 -6.76 -3.75 1.49
N SER A 23 -7.78 -3.00 1.93
CA SER A 23 -8.69 -2.26 1.07
C SER A 23 -7.94 -1.21 0.22
N LEU A 24 -7.06 -0.43 0.85
CA LEU A 24 -6.21 0.55 0.18
C LEU A 24 -5.30 -0.11 -0.87
N ARG A 25 -4.69 -1.26 -0.54
CA ARG A 25 -3.89 -2.05 -1.48
C ARG A 25 -4.73 -2.52 -2.67
N MET A 26 -5.93 -3.05 -2.42
CA MET A 26 -6.82 -3.52 -3.49
C MET A 26 -7.19 -2.39 -4.45
N GLN A 27 -7.55 -1.22 -3.90
CA GLN A 27 -7.85 -0.03 -4.69
C GLN A 27 -6.67 0.38 -5.58
N ARG A 28 -5.45 0.42 -5.03
CA ARG A 28 -4.25 0.80 -5.80
C ARG A 28 -3.90 -0.21 -6.89
N ARG A 29 -4.02 -1.52 -6.61
CA ARG A 29 -3.80 -2.56 -7.62
C ARG A 29 -4.81 -2.47 -8.77
N ARG A 30 -6.07 -2.18 -8.46
CA ARG A 30 -7.10 -2.00 -9.48
C ARG A 30 -6.79 -0.79 -10.38
N LEU A 31 -6.41 0.33 -9.78
CA LEU A 31 -6.01 1.52 -10.53
C LEU A 31 -4.80 1.25 -11.45
N ALA A 32 -3.82 0.47 -10.97
CA ALA A 32 -2.67 0.08 -11.79
C ALA A 32 -3.08 -0.75 -13.02
N VAL A 33 -4.02 -1.69 -12.84
CA VAL A 33 -4.56 -2.49 -13.95
C VAL A 33 -5.30 -1.60 -14.94
N ASP A 34 -6.19 -0.73 -14.45
CA ASP A 34 -6.97 0.17 -15.29
C ASP A 34 -6.07 1.10 -16.12
N LEU A 35 -5.01 1.64 -15.51
CA LEU A 35 -4.02 2.48 -16.21
C LEU A 35 -3.17 1.70 -17.21
N LYS A 36 -2.81 0.46 -16.92
CA LYS A 36 -2.08 -0.42 -17.85
C LYS A 36 -2.95 -0.82 -19.04
N SER A 37 -4.26 -0.88 -18.88
CA SER A 37 -5.23 -1.13 -19.95
C SER A 37 -5.54 0.12 -20.79
N MET A 38 -5.19 1.31 -20.31
CA MET A 38 -5.42 2.56 -21.03
C MET A 38 -4.43 2.69 -22.20
N THR A 39 -4.97 2.79 -23.42
CA THR A 39 -4.18 3.00 -24.64
C THR A 39 -4.29 4.46 -25.08
N GLY A 40 -3.21 5.01 -25.65
CA GLY A 40 -3.19 6.39 -26.17
C GLY A 40 -2.69 7.48 -25.21
N PHE A 41 -2.33 7.14 -23.97
CA PHE A 41 -1.70 8.07 -23.01
C PHE A 41 -0.38 7.48 -22.48
N ASP A 42 0.62 8.35 -22.25
CA ASP A 42 1.84 7.93 -21.55
C ASP A 42 1.61 7.93 -20.04
N CYS A 43 1.06 6.82 -19.55
CA CYS A 43 0.79 6.60 -18.13
C CYS A 43 1.99 6.04 -17.36
N ARG A 44 3.20 5.96 -17.95
CA ARG A 44 4.35 5.25 -17.35
C ARG A 44 4.69 5.78 -15.96
N ARG A 45 4.82 7.10 -15.80
CA ARG A 45 5.10 7.72 -14.49
C ARG A 45 4.00 7.46 -13.46
N SER A 46 2.74 7.51 -13.89
CA SER A 46 1.61 7.25 -13.00
C SER A 46 1.58 5.80 -12.54
N ILE A 47 1.92 4.86 -13.42
CA ILE A 47 2.05 3.45 -13.11
C ILE A 47 3.20 3.22 -12.12
N GLU A 48 4.38 3.80 -12.37
CA GLU A 48 5.53 3.72 -11.45
C GLU A 48 5.19 4.27 -10.06
N GLN A 49 4.49 5.40 -9.99
CA GLN A 49 4.06 5.98 -8.72
C GLN A 49 3.10 5.04 -7.97
N ILE A 50 2.12 4.47 -8.65
CA ILE A 50 1.16 3.55 -8.03
C ILE A 50 1.83 2.25 -7.60
N GLU A 51 2.80 1.74 -8.35
CA GLU A 51 3.58 0.57 -7.94
C GLU A 51 4.41 0.87 -6.69
N GLY A 52 4.98 2.08 -6.58
CA GLY A 52 5.63 2.56 -5.35
C GLY A 52 4.65 2.64 -4.16
N ASP A 53 3.45 3.17 -4.39
CA ASP A 53 2.40 3.22 -3.36
C ASP A 53 2.01 1.82 -2.87
N ILE A 54 1.85 0.86 -3.78
CA ILE A 54 1.53 -0.53 -3.45
C ILE A 54 2.64 -1.14 -2.59
N ALA A 55 3.91 -0.93 -2.96
CA ALA A 55 5.04 -1.45 -2.20
C ALA A 55 5.09 -0.88 -0.77
N ALA A 56 4.81 0.42 -0.59
CA ALA A 56 4.72 1.04 0.73
C ALA A 56 3.61 0.41 1.59
N ILE A 57 2.43 0.17 1.02
CA ILE A 57 1.30 -0.47 1.72
C ILE A 57 1.65 -1.91 2.11
N GLU A 58 2.27 -2.68 1.21
CA GLU A 58 2.70 -4.05 1.48
C GLU A 58 3.74 -4.13 2.60
N ALA A 59 4.68 -3.18 2.64
CA ALA A 59 5.63 -3.06 3.74
C ALA A 59 4.94 -2.79 5.08
N GLY A 60 3.94 -1.88 5.11
CA GLY A 60 3.15 -1.62 6.32
C GLY A 60 2.36 -2.83 6.81
N LEU A 61 1.73 -3.57 5.90
CA LEU A 61 1.03 -4.83 6.21
C LEU A 61 1.96 -5.91 6.75
N ALA A 62 3.19 -6.00 6.22
CA ALA A 62 4.20 -6.94 6.69
C ALA A 62 4.69 -6.59 8.11
N SER A 63 4.88 -5.31 8.40
CA SER A 63 5.23 -4.82 9.74
C SER A 63 4.14 -5.17 10.76
N LEU A 64 2.87 -4.90 10.45
CA LEU A 64 1.73 -5.30 11.29
C LEU A 64 1.69 -6.80 11.57
N SER A 65 1.91 -7.63 10.54
CA SER A 65 1.93 -9.08 10.71
C SER A 65 3.07 -9.55 11.61
N ARG A 66 4.22 -8.86 11.59
CA ARG A 66 5.38 -9.19 12.42
C ARG A 66 5.19 -8.76 13.88
N GLU A 67 4.56 -7.61 14.11
CA GLU A 67 4.25 -7.12 15.45
C GLU A 67 3.21 -8.00 16.15
N TRP A 68 2.16 -8.42 15.43
CA TRP A 68 1.14 -9.32 15.98
C TRP A 68 1.69 -10.71 16.34
N THR A 69 2.61 -11.25 15.54
CA THR A 69 3.25 -12.54 15.83
C THR A 69 4.26 -12.47 16.98
N THR A 70 4.85 -11.31 17.24
CA THR A 70 5.79 -11.11 18.37
C THR A 70 5.06 -10.91 19.70
N GLY A 71 3.87 -10.29 19.69
CA GLY A 71 3.06 -10.06 20.89
C GLY A 71 2.28 -11.29 21.41
N GLN A 72 2.10 -12.32 20.59
CA GLN A 72 1.37 -13.55 20.99
C GLN A 72 2.28 -14.65 21.58
N ALA A 73 3.60 -14.46 21.57
CA ALA A 73 4.60 -15.43 22.02
C ALA A 73 5.18 -15.13 23.42
N SER A 74 4.54 -14.29 24.24
CA SER A 74 4.97 -13.95 25.61
C SER A 74 3.88 -14.23 26.64
#